data_AF-A0A969XJF8-F1
#
_entry.id   AF-A0A969XJF8-F1
#
_cell.length_a   1.000
_cell.length_b   1.000
_cell.length_c   1.000
_cell.angle_alpha   90.00
_cell.angle_beta   90.00
_cell.angle_gamma   90.00
#
_symmetry.space_group_name_H-M   'P 1'
#
loop_
_entity.id
_entity.type
_entity.pdbx_description
1 polymer ?
#
loop_
_entity_poly.entity_id
_entity_poly.type
_entity_poly.pdbx_seq_one_letter_code
_entity_poly.pdbx_strand_id
1 'polypeptide(L)' 'RVGYVHFADSNRLAPGQGHLDFPAILAVLGEIGYDGWVTAEILPHPDPDAAARAAIDYLRTLIPAAPAGGR' A
#
# COMPACT_ATOMS: atom_id res chain seq x y z
N ARG A 1 -14.31 -13.23 -0.82
CA ARG A 1 -14.26 -11.83 -1.31
C ARG A 1 -13.31 -11.05 -0.41
N VAL A 2 -12.39 -10.27 -0.98
CA VAL A 2 -11.51 -9.37 -0.21
C VAL A 2 -12.30 -8.11 0.14
N GLY A 3 -12.32 -7.74 1.42
CA GLY A 3 -13.08 -6.58 1.91
C GLY A 3 -12.21 -5.37 2.27
N TYR A 4 -10.97 -5.60 2.68
CA TYR A 4 -10.02 -4.56 3.07
C TYR A 4 -8.59 -5.08 2.93
N VAL A 5 -7.64 -4.20 2.63
CA VAL A 5 -6.23 -4.55 2.42
C VAL A 5 -5.36 -3.64 3.28
N HIS A 6 -4.54 -4.26 4.15
CA HIS A 6 -3.48 -3.59 4.89
C HIS A 6 -2.13 -3.99 4.30
N PHE A 7 -1.31 -3.00 4.00
CA PHE A 7 0.05 -3.18 3.52
C PHE A 7 1.05 -2.90 4.63
N ALA A 8 1.99 -3.83 4.74
CA ALA A 8 3.29 -3.68 5.36
C ALA A 8 4.25 -4.53 4.55
N ASP A 9 5.50 -4.09 4.42
CA ASP A 9 6.48 -4.91 3.71
C ASP A 9 6.84 -6.18 4.50
N SER A 10 7.65 -7.07 3.94
CA SER A 10 8.02 -8.37 4.53
C SER A 10 8.64 -8.25 5.92
N ASN A 11 9.23 -7.10 6.24
CA ASN A 11 9.84 -6.75 7.52
C ASN A 11 8.96 -5.85 8.41
N ARG A 12 7.67 -5.71 8.06
CA ARG A 12 6.67 -4.84 8.71
C ARG A 12 6.95 -3.34 8.61
N LEU A 13 7.97 -2.91 7.86
CA LEU A 13 8.23 -1.50 7.58
C LEU A 13 7.35 -0.98 6.43
N ALA A 14 7.58 0.27 6.03
CA ALA A 14 6.88 0.88 4.91
C ALA A 14 7.08 0.05 3.62
N PRO A 15 6.05 -0.08 2.76
CA PRO A 15 6.19 -0.65 1.42
C PRO A 15 7.42 -0.12 0.68
N GLY A 16 8.20 -1.01 0.07
CA GLY A 16 9.44 -0.69 -0.63
C GLY A 16 10.70 -0.76 0.25
N GLN A 17 10.57 -1.10 1.52
CA GLN A 17 11.70 -1.25 2.47
C GLN A 17 12.02 -2.71 2.81
N GLY A 18 11.30 -3.68 2.23
CA GLY A 18 11.54 -5.11 2.35
C GLY A 18 11.66 -5.77 0.99
N HIS A 19 10.90 -6.85 0.79
CA HIS A 19 11.03 -7.73 -0.39
C HIS A 19 9.69 -8.19 -0.97
N LEU A 20 8.56 -7.63 -0.52
CA LEU A 20 7.27 -7.94 -1.16
C LEU A 20 7.18 -7.32 -2.55
N ASP A 21 6.63 -8.08 -3.49
CA ASP A 21 6.33 -7.61 -4.84
C ASP A 21 4.96 -6.93 -4.87
N PHE A 22 4.92 -5.66 -4.45
CA PHE A 22 3.69 -4.87 -4.46
C PHE A 22 3.07 -4.70 -5.85
N PRO A 23 3.83 -4.49 -6.95
CA PRO A 23 3.27 -4.50 -8.30
C PRO A 23 2.47 -5.78 -8.61
N ALA A 24 3.04 -6.96 -8.31
CA ALA A 24 2.35 -8.23 -8.54
C ALA A 24 1.10 -8.38 -7.65
N ILE A 25 1.17 -7.97 -6.39
CA ILE A 25 0.02 -7.98 -5.47
C ILE A 25 -1.11 -7.08 -6.00
N LEU A 26 -0.79 -5.86 -6.43
CA LEU A 26 -1.75 -4.91 -6.99
C LEU A 26 -2.37 -5.41 -8.29
N ALA A 27 -1.58 -6.06 -9.16
CA ALA A 27 -2.08 -6.69 -10.37
C ALA A 27 -3.15 -7.74 -10.05
N VAL A 28 -2.87 -8.64 -9.10
CA VAL A 28 -3.84 -9.66 -8.67
C VAL A 28 -5.08 -9.03 -8.03
N LEU A 29 -4.93 -7.99 -7.22
CA LEU A 29 -6.08 -7.25 -6.68
C LEU A 29 -6.97 -6.67 -7.78
N GLY A 30 -6.36 -6.13 -8.85
CA GLY A 30 -7.08 -5.68 -10.04
C GLY A 30 -7.77 -6.82 -10.80
N GLU A 31 -7.09 -7.95 -11.00
CA GLU A 31 -7.63 -9.13 -11.69
C GLU A 31 -8.87 -9.70 -10.99
N ILE A 32 -8.90 -9.69 -9.66
CA ILE A 32 -10.07 -10.14 -8.88
C ILE A 32 -11.15 -9.06 -8.71
N GLY A 33 -10.97 -7.89 -9.33
CA GLY A 33 -11.92 -6.78 -9.28
C GLY A 33 -12.02 -6.10 -7.92
N TYR A 34 -10.92 -6.03 -7.16
CA TYR A 34 -10.88 -5.27 -5.92
C TYR A 34 -10.82 -3.76 -6.20
N ASP A 35 -11.82 -3.04 -5.73
CA ASP A 35 -12.02 -1.59 -5.88
C ASP A 35 -12.06 -0.87 -4.52
N GLY A 36 -11.57 -1.52 -3.47
CA GLY A 36 -11.58 -1.01 -2.10
C GLY A 36 -10.28 -0.30 -1.71
N TRP A 37 -10.25 0.14 -0.44
CA TRP A 37 -9.11 0.85 0.12
C TRP A 37 -7.88 -0.02 0.33
N VAL A 38 -6.72 0.58 0.17
CA VAL A 38 -5.43 0.06 0.64
C VAL A 38 -4.93 0.99 1.73
N THR A 39 -4.62 0.43 2.90
CA THR A 39 -4.02 1.20 4.01
C THR A 39 -2.63 0.70 4.35
N ALA A 40 -1.81 1.54 4.97
CA ALA A 40 -0.53 1.14 5.55
C ALA A 40 -0.71 0.78 7.03
N GLU A 41 -0.38 -0.45 7.42
CA GLU A 41 -0.34 -0.90 8.83
C GLU A 41 1.08 -1.35 9.18
N ILE A 42 1.95 -0.37 9.38
CA ILE A 42 3.40 -0.54 9.42
C ILE A 42 3.99 -0.18 10.78
N LEU A 43 5.20 -0.65 11.06
CA LEU A 43 5.97 -0.20 12.21
C LEU A 43 6.33 1.28 12.05
N PRO A 44 6.21 2.09 13.12
CA PRO A 44 6.52 3.52 13.10
C PRO A 44 8.03 3.75 13.19
N HIS A 45 8.79 3.33 12.18
CA HIS A 45 10.24 3.45 12.15
C HIS A 45 10.71 4.33 10.98
N PRO A 46 11.62 5.31 11.22
CA PRO A 46 12.17 5.71 12.51
C PRO A 46 11.18 6.42 13.43
N ASP A 47 10.11 6.97 12.86
CA ASP A 47 8.99 7.59 13.56
C ASP A 47 7.70 7.45 12.71
N PRO A 48 6.50 7.70 13.28
CA PRO A 48 5.24 7.52 12.55
C PRO A 48 5.10 8.37 11.28
N ASP A 49 5.56 9.63 11.30
CA ASP A 49 5.38 10.56 10.19
C ASP A 49 6.31 10.21 9.02
N ALA A 50 7.57 9.85 9.33
CA ALA A 50 8.53 9.36 8.36
C ALA A 50 8.07 8.04 7.74
N ALA A 51 7.56 7.10 8.54
CA ALA A 51 7.04 5.82 8.06
C ALA A 51 5.83 6.01 7.14
N ALA A 52 4.87 6.86 7.55
CA ALA A 52 3.69 7.17 6.75
C ALA A 52 4.06 7.86 5.42
N ARG A 53 5.04 8.79 5.45
CA ARG A 53 5.55 9.46 4.25
C ARG A 53 6.22 8.47 3.29
N ALA A 54 7.10 7.61 3.79
CA ALA A 54 7.74 6.59 2.97
C ALA A 54 6.71 5.66 2.31
N ALA A 55 5.68 5.24 3.06
CA ALA A 55 4.62 4.39 2.53
C ALA A 55 3.83 5.09 1.40
N ILE A 56 3.38 6.33 1.60
CA ILE A 56 2.58 7.02 0.58
C ILE A 56 3.42 7.38 -0.65
N ASP A 57 4.69 7.74 -0.47
CA ASP A 57 5.60 8.06 -1.58
C ASP A 57 5.82 6.83 -2.47
N TYR A 58 6.06 5.66 -1.87
CA TYR A 58 6.17 4.40 -2.63
C TYR A 58 4.85 4.02 -3.29
N LEU A 59 3.74 3.99 -2.54
CA LEU A 59 2.45 3.54 -3.06
C LEU A 59 1.92 4.43 -4.19
N ARG A 60 2.19 5.74 -4.18
CA ARG A 60 1.84 6.64 -5.29
C ARG A 60 2.59 6.38 -6.59
N THR A 61 3.73 5.67 -6.54
CA THR A 61 4.41 5.23 -7.77
C THR A 61 3.69 4.07 -8.45
N LEU A 62 2.88 3.31 -7.71
CA LEU A 62 2.20 2.10 -8.18
C LEU A 62 0.69 2.32 -8.36
N ILE A 63 0.08 3.13 -7.49
CA ILE A 63 -1.35 3.39 -7.43
C ILE A 63 -1.54 4.89 -7.75
N PRO A 64 -2.12 5.23 -8.91
CA PRO A 64 -2.45 6.60 -9.23
C PRO A 64 -3.40 7.18 -8.17
N ALA A 65 -3.29 8.48 -7.89
CA ALA A 65 -4.27 9.14 -7.04
C ALA A 65 -5.67 8.97 -7.64
N ALA A 66 -6.63 8.53 -6.82
CA ALA A 66 -8.01 8.48 -7.24
C ALA A 66 -8.47 9.89 -7.67
N PRO A 67 -9.26 10.01 -8.75
CA PRO A 67 -9.89 11.28 -9.10
C PRO A 67 -10.75 11.75 -7.92
N ALA A 68 -10.78 13.07 -7.67
CA ALA A 68 -11.56 13.65 -6.60
C ALA A 68 -13.04 13.22 -6.72
N GLY A 69 -13.47 12.29 -5.85
CA GLY A 69 -14.84 11.75 -5.83
C GLY A 69 -14.98 10.24 -6.03
N GLY A 70 -13.90 9.52 -6.36
CA GLY A 70 -13.87 8.04 -6.36
C GLY A 70 -13.50 7.47 -4.99
N ARG A 71 -14.03 6.28 -4.66
CA ARG A 71 -13.45 5.44 -3.61
C ARG A 71 -12.05 4.99 -4.02
#